data_AF-A0A419W617-F1
#
_entry.id   AF-A0A419W617-F1
#
_cell.length_a   1.000
_cell.length_b   1.000
_cell.length_c   1.000
_cell.angle_alpha   90.00
_cell.angle_beta   90.00
_cell.angle_gamma   90.00
#
_symmetry.space_group_name_H-M   'P 1'
#
loop_
_entity.id
_entity.type
_entity.pdbx_description
1 polymer ?
#
loop_
_entity_poly.entity_id
_entity_poly.type
_entity_poly.pdbx_seq_one_letter_code
_entity_poly.pdbx_strand_id
1 'polypeptide(L)'
;MKYYNRINLRVLAVISLLALFVAGCKDDPADPTGDFSFTVSSDNTLSVSFAASGADADAVTWDFGDGETSTSIRPVHTYAAGGTYTVTLTLFGASGSTPAKVTQAVVVVDSPVAGFTFVKEYMMITFTNTTTYADSYSWDFGDGETSTDENPVHTYAAAGDYTVTLNVTGAAGSNPSSVSKTVSPSEVPFTAIAIENGDFQLPGTGKIPNWETVPGWSSDTQVNDSGVDGPDGNGNFWGYLWNKEPEVYQLTNHVIAEGEEYKITLDAWDAWSGGDNFTVTLYYNNGDGIRQVIETHTFETLGTGLEFVTMATSASVGGRLGIQLKANAIGNLGWLNNGWTAFDNVKLFVR
;
A
#
# COMPACT_ATOMS: atom_id res chain seq x y z
N MET A 1 18.32 4.08 120.77
CA MET A 1 19.36 3.10 120.38
C MET A 1 18.64 1.74 120.31
N LYS A 2 18.33 1.08 119.19
CA LYS A 2 18.84 1.07 117.82
C LYS A 2 17.67 0.92 116.83
N TYR A 3 17.76 1.62 115.71
CA TYR A 3 17.03 1.35 114.46
C TYR A 3 17.43 -0.02 113.89
N TYR A 4 16.49 -0.80 113.34
CA TYR A 4 16.38 -1.09 111.90
C TYR A 4 15.34 -2.19 111.61
N ASN A 5 14.39 -1.83 110.73
CA ASN A 5 13.67 -2.63 109.74
C ASN A 5 13.68 -4.16 109.87
N ARG A 6 12.54 -4.72 110.31
CA ARG A 6 12.03 -5.94 109.67
C ARG A 6 10.91 -5.54 108.72
N ILE A 7 11.30 -5.28 107.48
CA ILE A 7 10.35 -5.16 106.37
C ILE A 7 9.54 -6.45 106.34
N ASN A 8 8.21 -6.31 106.43
CA ASN A 8 7.28 -7.43 106.35
C ASN A 8 7.56 -8.24 105.09
N LEU A 9 7.85 -9.54 105.23
CA LEU A 9 8.06 -10.46 104.12
C LEU A 9 6.88 -10.47 103.14
N ARG A 10 5.67 -10.10 103.62
CA ARG A 10 4.46 -9.90 102.81
C ARG A 10 4.49 -8.63 101.95
N VAL A 11 5.16 -7.57 102.39
CA VAL A 11 5.38 -6.35 101.61
C VAL A 11 6.48 -6.56 100.57
N LEU A 12 7.54 -7.32 100.88
CA LEU A 12 8.51 -7.76 99.87
C LEU A 12 7.89 -8.70 98.84
N ALA A 13 7.00 -9.62 99.23
CA ALA A 13 6.32 -10.49 98.28
C ALA A 13 5.34 -9.72 97.37
N VAL A 14 4.63 -8.72 97.88
CA VAL A 14 3.74 -7.87 97.06
C VAL A 14 4.55 -6.93 96.17
N ILE A 15 5.66 -6.35 96.64
CA ILE A 15 6.56 -5.53 95.79
C ILE A 15 7.29 -6.39 94.76
N SER A 16 7.65 -7.64 95.09
CA SER A 16 8.30 -8.57 94.15
C SER A 16 7.31 -9.19 93.16
N LEU A 17 6.03 -9.34 93.52
CA LEU A 17 4.95 -9.74 92.60
C LEU A 17 4.49 -8.56 91.72
N LEU A 18 4.54 -7.33 92.24
CA LEU A 18 4.30 -6.10 91.47
C LEU A 18 5.49 -5.79 90.55
N ALA A 19 6.73 -6.08 90.96
CA ALA A 19 7.92 -6.02 90.09
C ALA A 19 7.99 -7.17 89.07
N LEU A 20 7.39 -8.33 89.35
CA LEU A 20 7.18 -9.39 88.36
C LEU A 20 6.09 -9.05 87.32
N PHE A 21 5.17 -8.13 87.66
CA PHE A 21 4.15 -7.67 86.71
C PHE A 21 4.67 -6.57 85.77
N VAL A 22 5.67 -5.79 86.19
CA VAL A 22 6.26 -4.71 85.36
C VAL A 22 7.29 -5.24 84.36
N ALA A 23 7.85 -6.44 84.56
CA ALA A 23 8.74 -7.09 83.57
C ALA A 23 7.99 -7.89 82.49
N GLY A 24 6.65 -7.93 82.55
CA GLY A 24 5.79 -8.71 81.64
C GLY A 24 4.95 -7.87 80.68
N CYS A 25 5.05 -6.53 80.71
CA CYS A 25 4.59 -5.72 79.59
C CYS A 25 5.59 -5.96 78.46
N LYS A 26 5.32 -6.99 77.66
CA LYS A 26 5.89 -7.13 76.33
C LYS A 26 5.61 -5.80 75.66
N ASP A 27 6.66 -5.05 75.32
CA ASP A 27 6.54 -3.82 74.54
C ASP A 27 5.55 -4.12 73.40
N ASP A 28 4.51 -3.30 73.27
CA ASP A 28 3.51 -3.46 72.22
C ASP A 28 4.27 -3.57 70.89
N PRO A 29 4.12 -4.66 70.12
CA PRO A 29 4.89 -4.81 68.88
C PRO A 29 4.65 -3.59 68.00
N ALA A 30 5.73 -2.99 67.53
CA ALA A 30 5.65 -1.82 66.67
C ALA A 30 4.77 -2.13 65.45
N ASP A 31 3.86 -1.21 65.12
CA ASP A 31 3.04 -1.32 63.92
C ASP A 31 3.94 -1.23 62.68
N PRO A 32 3.74 -2.10 61.67
CA PRO A 32 4.49 -2.03 60.43
C PRO A 32 4.28 -0.66 59.77
N THR A 33 5.34 -0.08 59.22
CA THR A 33 5.24 1.14 58.42
C THR A 33 5.97 0.95 57.11
N GLY A 34 5.47 1.57 56.05
CA GLY A 34 6.04 1.40 54.74
C GLY A 34 5.26 2.14 53.65
N ASP A 35 5.71 1.93 52.42
CA ASP A 35 5.15 2.48 51.20
C ASP A 35 5.48 1.53 50.04
N PHE A 36 5.03 1.81 48.84
CA PHE A 36 5.48 1.11 47.65
C PHE A 36 5.87 2.03 46.51
N SER A 37 6.72 1.49 45.65
CA SER A 37 6.97 2.04 44.32
C SER A 37 6.46 1.09 43.25
N PHE A 38 6.20 1.63 42.07
CA PHE A 38 5.84 0.87 40.90
C PHE A 38 6.51 1.41 39.64
N THR A 39 6.65 0.55 38.64
CA THR A 39 7.13 0.92 37.32
C THR A 39 6.29 0.20 36.27
N VAL A 40 5.66 0.97 35.38
CA VAL A 40 4.98 0.43 34.20
C VAL A 40 6.04 -0.04 33.21
N SER A 41 5.85 -1.23 32.65
CA SER A 41 6.77 -1.80 31.67
C SER A 41 6.77 -0.97 30.39
N SER A 42 7.96 -0.71 29.86
CA SER A 42 8.13 -0.05 28.56
C SER A 42 7.64 -0.90 27.39
N ASP A 43 7.62 -2.21 27.55
CA ASP A 43 7.34 -3.15 26.44
C ASP A 43 5.87 -3.59 26.43
N ASN A 44 5.21 -3.50 27.59
CA ASN A 44 3.80 -3.78 27.76
C ASN A 44 3.21 -2.79 28.77
N THR A 45 2.51 -1.79 28.25
CA THR A 45 1.93 -0.68 29.03
C THR A 45 0.82 -1.12 30.00
N LEU A 46 0.38 -2.38 29.92
CA LEU A 46 -0.55 -3.00 30.86
C LEU A 46 0.15 -3.80 31.97
N SER A 47 1.48 -3.95 31.93
CA SER A 47 2.26 -4.69 32.91
C SER A 47 2.99 -3.77 33.88
N VAL A 48 2.86 -4.01 35.18
CA VAL A 48 3.41 -3.16 36.24
C VAL A 48 4.20 -4.00 37.23
N SER A 49 5.45 -3.58 37.47
CA SER A 49 6.30 -4.14 38.53
C SER A 49 6.14 -3.31 39.81
N PHE A 50 5.85 -3.97 40.92
CA PHE A 50 5.70 -3.33 42.22
C PHE A 50 6.84 -3.71 43.16
N ALA A 51 7.16 -2.83 44.10
CA ALA A 51 8.08 -3.12 45.18
C ALA A 51 7.58 -2.50 46.48
N ALA A 52 7.29 -3.35 47.46
CA ALA A 52 7.01 -2.91 48.82
C ALA A 52 8.30 -2.46 49.51
N SER A 53 8.19 -1.43 50.33
CA SER A 53 9.23 -0.92 51.21
C SER A 53 8.64 -0.73 52.60
N GLY A 54 9.43 -0.95 53.66
CA GLY A 54 8.93 -0.79 55.02
C GLY A 54 9.83 -1.43 56.08
N ALA A 55 9.60 -1.04 57.32
CA ALA A 55 10.18 -1.64 58.52
C ALA A 55 9.12 -2.45 59.28
N ASP A 56 9.56 -3.45 60.04
CA ASP A 56 8.73 -4.23 60.97
C ASP A 56 7.53 -4.97 60.32
N ALA A 57 7.61 -5.29 59.02
CA ALA A 57 6.65 -6.11 58.29
C ALA A 57 7.16 -7.55 58.12
N ASP A 58 6.40 -8.53 58.60
CA ASP A 58 6.65 -9.97 58.47
C ASP A 58 6.04 -10.52 57.17
N ALA A 59 4.97 -9.91 56.67
CA ALA A 59 4.28 -10.31 55.45
C ALA A 59 3.61 -9.12 54.75
N VAL A 60 3.35 -9.29 53.45
CA VAL A 60 2.63 -8.31 52.65
C VAL A 60 1.51 -8.96 51.86
N THR A 61 0.44 -8.21 51.61
CA THR A 61 -0.57 -8.57 50.61
C THR A 61 -0.86 -7.37 49.72
N TRP A 62 -0.98 -7.64 48.43
CA TRP A 62 -1.39 -6.70 47.40
C TRP A 62 -2.82 -6.98 46.98
N ASP A 63 -3.60 -5.91 46.80
CA ASP A 63 -4.83 -5.88 46.02
C ASP A 63 -4.58 -4.92 44.86
N PHE A 64 -4.62 -5.42 43.62
CA PHE A 64 -4.33 -4.60 42.44
C PHE A 64 -5.53 -3.76 41.98
N GLY A 65 -6.68 -3.87 42.65
CA GLY A 65 -7.87 -3.09 42.33
C GLY A 65 -8.69 -3.63 41.15
N ASP A 66 -8.32 -4.79 40.61
CA ASP A 66 -9.04 -5.53 39.55
C ASP A 66 -9.57 -6.90 40.03
N GLY A 67 -9.46 -7.16 41.34
CA GLY A 67 -9.86 -8.43 41.96
C GLY A 67 -8.73 -9.44 42.11
N GLU A 68 -7.56 -9.18 41.51
CA GLU A 68 -6.36 -10.01 41.67
C GLU A 68 -5.50 -9.55 42.86
N THR A 69 -4.77 -10.50 43.45
CA THR A 69 -3.97 -10.26 44.65
C THR A 69 -2.60 -10.93 44.58
N SER A 70 -1.67 -10.50 45.42
CA SER A 70 -0.36 -11.17 45.57
C SER A 70 0.17 -11.09 46.98
N THR A 71 1.00 -12.06 47.37
CA THR A 71 1.77 -12.05 48.62
C THR A 71 3.27 -11.86 48.40
N SER A 72 3.71 -11.70 47.15
CA SER A 72 5.11 -11.43 46.84
C SER A 72 5.50 -10.02 47.30
N ILE A 73 6.74 -9.85 47.77
CA ILE A 73 7.28 -8.51 48.10
C ILE A 73 7.55 -7.66 46.86
N ARG A 74 7.75 -8.31 45.70
CA ARG A 74 8.00 -7.68 44.40
C ARG A 74 7.18 -8.37 43.31
N PRO A 75 5.84 -8.20 43.27
CA PRO A 75 5.02 -8.82 42.25
C PRO A 75 5.13 -8.08 40.93
N VAL A 76 4.89 -8.80 39.85
CA VAL A 76 4.57 -8.23 38.53
C VAL A 76 3.12 -8.58 38.26
N HIS A 77 2.32 -7.58 37.92
CA HIS A 77 0.90 -7.74 37.58
C HIS A 77 0.64 -7.22 36.18
N THR A 78 -0.25 -7.88 35.43
CA THR A 78 -0.64 -7.45 34.09
C THR A 78 -2.15 -7.30 34.04
N TYR A 79 -2.61 -6.07 33.81
CA TYR A 79 -4.03 -5.75 33.72
C TYR A 79 -4.61 -6.20 32.39
N ALA A 80 -5.92 -6.52 32.38
CA ALA A 80 -6.61 -6.96 31.17
C ALA A 80 -6.95 -5.82 30.18
N ALA A 81 -7.03 -4.58 30.67
CA ALA A 81 -7.37 -3.40 29.88
C ALA A 81 -6.72 -2.14 30.48
N GLY A 82 -6.63 -1.08 29.68
CA GLY A 82 -6.25 0.24 30.15
C GLY A 82 -7.25 0.79 31.17
N GLY A 83 -6.73 1.52 32.16
CA GLY A 83 -7.55 2.06 33.23
C GLY A 83 -6.74 2.68 34.36
N THR A 84 -7.46 3.25 35.31
CA THR A 84 -6.90 3.69 36.60
C THR A 84 -7.34 2.71 37.68
N TYR A 85 -6.37 2.06 38.31
CA TYR A 85 -6.58 1.04 39.33
C TYR A 85 -6.11 1.56 40.68
N THR A 86 -6.90 1.33 41.73
CA THR A 86 -6.52 1.69 43.11
C THR A 86 -5.78 0.51 43.73
N VAL A 87 -4.45 0.55 43.72
CA VAL A 87 -3.61 -0.53 44.26
C VAL A 87 -3.44 -0.32 45.76
N THR A 88 -3.73 -1.37 46.53
CA THR A 88 -3.61 -1.38 47.99
C THR A 88 -2.53 -2.37 48.43
N LEU A 89 -1.48 -1.87 49.08
CA LEU A 89 -0.51 -2.68 49.83
C LEU A 89 -0.97 -2.76 51.29
N THR A 90 -1.10 -3.95 51.84
CA THR A 90 -1.29 -4.19 53.27
C THR A 90 -0.04 -4.84 53.86
N LEU A 91 0.55 -4.23 54.87
CA LEU A 91 1.71 -4.71 55.61
C LEU A 91 1.25 -5.35 56.93
N PHE A 92 1.73 -6.55 57.22
CA PHE A 92 1.45 -7.26 58.46
C PHE A 92 2.73 -7.37 59.28
N GLY A 93 2.71 -6.87 60.52
CA GLY A 93 3.82 -7.02 61.46
C GLY A 93 3.60 -8.16 62.44
N ALA A 94 4.37 -8.14 63.53
CA ALA A 94 4.32 -9.18 64.55
C ALA A 94 2.94 -9.32 65.21
N SER A 95 2.62 -10.51 65.73
CA SER A 95 1.34 -10.80 66.38
C SER A 95 1.02 -9.79 67.50
N GLY A 96 -0.07 -9.05 67.31
CA GLY A 96 -0.49 -7.96 68.20
C GLY A 96 -0.44 -6.58 67.55
N SER A 97 0.31 -6.41 66.46
CA SER A 97 0.36 -5.15 65.73
C SER A 97 -0.86 -4.92 64.83
N THR A 98 -1.11 -3.65 64.52
CA THR A 98 -2.16 -3.21 63.60
C THR A 98 -1.62 -3.20 62.17
N PRO A 99 -2.25 -3.88 61.20
CA PRO A 99 -1.81 -3.83 59.80
C PRO A 99 -1.85 -2.42 59.23
N ALA A 100 -0.79 -2.01 58.54
CA ALA A 100 -0.76 -0.75 57.81
C ALA A 100 -1.25 -0.94 56.37
N LYS A 101 -1.97 0.05 55.85
CA LYS A 101 -2.46 0.07 54.47
C LYS A 101 -1.95 1.30 53.74
N VAL A 102 -1.45 1.09 52.53
CA VAL A 102 -1.00 2.14 51.63
C VAL A 102 -1.72 1.97 50.30
N THR A 103 -2.31 3.06 49.80
CA THR A 103 -3.07 3.05 48.54
C THR A 103 -2.49 4.07 47.57
N GLN A 104 -2.26 3.68 46.33
CA GLN A 104 -1.90 4.60 45.24
C GLN A 104 -2.71 4.28 43.98
N ALA A 105 -2.99 5.31 43.19
CA ALA A 105 -3.61 5.14 41.87
C ALA A 105 -2.54 4.78 40.84
N VAL A 106 -2.75 3.68 40.12
CA VAL A 106 -1.88 3.21 39.04
C VAL A 106 -2.64 3.33 37.73
N VAL A 107 -2.06 4.05 36.77
CA VAL A 107 -2.63 4.22 35.42
C VAL A 107 -1.87 3.32 34.45
N VAL A 108 -2.61 2.49 33.73
CA VAL A 108 -2.13 1.70 32.60
C VAL A 108 -2.97 2.02 31.38
N VAL A 109 -2.39 1.90 30.18
CA VAL A 109 -3.00 2.38 28.94
C VAL A 109 -2.93 1.29 27.88
N ASP A 110 -4.00 1.08 27.14
CA ASP A 110 -3.99 0.19 25.98
C ASP A 110 -3.10 0.78 24.89
N SER A 111 -2.22 -0.06 24.32
CA SER A 111 -1.42 0.35 23.18
C SER A 111 -2.20 0.13 21.87
N PRO A 112 -2.08 1.04 20.88
CA PRO A 112 -2.70 0.86 19.58
C PRO A 112 -2.26 -0.44 18.93
N VAL A 113 -3.16 -1.04 18.15
CA VAL A 113 -2.88 -2.22 17.33
C VAL A 113 -3.11 -1.83 15.88
N ALA A 114 -2.03 -1.51 15.16
CA ALA A 114 -2.09 -1.05 13.79
C ALA A 114 -2.66 -2.13 12.87
N GLY A 115 -3.61 -1.76 12.01
CA GLY A 115 -4.23 -2.66 11.06
C GLY A 115 -4.89 -1.90 9.92
N PHE A 116 -4.83 -2.48 8.72
CA PHE A 116 -5.60 -1.99 7.57
C PHE A 116 -5.88 -3.09 6.55
N THR A 117 -6.83 -2.84 5.66
CA THR A 117 -7.09 -3.59 4.43
C THR A 117 -7.10 -2.63 3.24
N PHE A 118 -7.12 -3.15 2.01
CA PHE A 118 -7.16 -2.30 0.83
C PHE A 118 -7.92 -2.97 -0.32
N VAL A 119 -8.46 -2.14 -1.21
CA VAL A 119 -9.02 -2.53 -2.50
C VAL A 119 -8.21 -1.85 -3.59
N LYS A 120 -7.73 -2.64 -4.56
CA LYS A 120 -6.96 -2.15 -5.70
C LYS A 120 -7.88 -1.94 -6.90
N GLU A 121 -7.80 -0.76 -7.49
CA GLU A 121 -8.39 -0.41 -8.78
C GLU A 121 -7.28 0.20 -9.68
N TYR A 122 -6.58 -0.67 -10.40
CA TYR A 122 -5.45 -0.32 -11.24
C TYR A 122 -4.35 0.44 -10.49
N MET A 123 -4.18 1.73 -10.78
CA MET A 123 -3.21 2.63 -10.17
C MET A 123 -3.73 3.26 -8.87
N MET A 124 -5.04 3.21 -8.64
CA MET A 124 -5.69 3.74 -7.45
C MET A 124 -5.90 2.63 -6.41
N ILE A 125 -5.48 2.88 -5.17
CA ILE A 125 -5.69 2.00 -4.03
C ILE A 125 -6.53 2.72 -2.98
N THR A 126 -7.63 2.11 -2.57
CA THR A 126 -8.46 2.59 -1.45
C THR A 126 -8.09 1.80 -0.20
N PHE A 127 -7.67 2.49 0.85
CA PHE A 127 -7.29 1.86 2.13
C PHE A 127 -8.44 1.96 3.14
N THR A 128 -8.60 0.90 3.95
CA THR A 128 -9.55 0.87 5.07
C THR A 128 -8.81 0.54 6.35
N ASN A 129 -8.81 1.46 7.29
CA ASN A 129 -8.17 1.29 8.59
C ASN A 129 -8.98 0.33 9.48
N THR A 130 -8.28 -0.56 10.16
CA THR A 130 -8.83 -1.53 11.12
C THR A 130 -8.07 -1.48 12.46
N THR A 131 -7.47 -0.33 12.76
CA THR A 131 -6.66 -0.09 13.95
C THR A 131 -7.55 0.06 15.18
N THR A 132 -7.09 -0.41 16.33
CA THR A 132 -7.74 -0.17 17.62
C THR A 132 -6.86 0.69 18.53
N TYR A 133 -7.47 1.48 19.41
CA TYR A 133 -6.79 2.30 20.43
C TYR A 133 -5.80 3.36 19.89
N ALA A 134 -6.02 3.86 18.67
CA ALA A 134 -5.22 4.94 18.09
C ALA A 134 -5.96 6.29 18.16
N ASP A 135 -5.18 7.35 18.38
CA ASP A 135 -5.63 8.75 18.35
C ASP A 135 -5.19 9.45 17.05
N SER A 136 -4.15 8.94 16.39
CA SER A 136 -3.70 9.47 15.09
C SER A 136 -3.09 8.42 14.17
N TYR A 137 -3.12 8.74 12.88
CA TYR A 137 -2.70 7.89 11.77
C TYR A 137 -1.65 8.62 10.92
N SER A 138 -0.66 7.88 10.43
CA SER A 138 0.33 8.36 9.48
C SER A 138 0.65 7.25 8.48
N TRP A 139 0.25 7.47 7.23
CA TRP A 139 0.46 6.59 6.10
C TRP A 139 1.70 7.01 5.33
N ASP A 140 2.53 6.05 4.98
CA ASP A 140 3.58 6.13 3.97
C ASP A 140 3.22 5.14 2.86
N PHE A 141 2.98 5.64 1.65
CA PHE A 141 2.55 4.80 0.54
C PHE A 141 3.69 4.06 -0.16
N GLY A 142 4.95 4.33 0.22
CA GLY A 142 6.15 3.69 -0.33
C GLY A 142 6.65 4.30 -1.64
N ASP A 143 6.00 5.35 -2.14
CA ASP A 143 6.39 6.12 -3.33
C ASP A 143 6.86 7.56 -2.99
N GLY A 144 6.96 7.89 -1.71
CA GLY A 144 7.35 9.20 -1.20
C GLY A 144 6.17 10.07 -0.76
N GLU A 145 4.93 9.68 -1.08
CA GLU A 145 3.72 10.38 -0.63
C GLU A 145 3.20 9.82 0.71
N THR A 146 2.47 10.67 1.44
CA THR A 146 1.97 10.35 2.79
C THR A 146 0.54 10.85 3.00
N SER A 147 -0.14 10.35 4.03
CA SER A 147 -1.46 10.85 4.45
C SER A 147 -1.66 10.72 5.96
N THR A 148 -2.51 11.56 6.53
CA THR A 148 -2.99 11.45 7.92
C THR A 148 -4.47 11.09 8.02
N ASP A 149 -5.13 10.86 6.89
CA ASP A 149 -6.54 10.48 6.86
C ASP A 149 -6.73 9.08 7.47
N GLU A 150 -7.89 8.85 8.07
CA GLU A 150 -8.20 7.53 8.62
C GLU A 150 -8.32 6.47 7.51
N ASN A 151 -8.99 6.79 6.40
CA ASN A 151 -9.19 5.89 5.26
C ASN A 151 -8.79 6.59 3.94
N PRO A 152 -7.48 6.66 3.62
CA PRO A 152 -7.03 7.39 2.44
C PRO A 152 -7.30 6.62 1.13
N VAL A 153 -7.39 7.38 0.05
CA VAL A 153 -7.31 6.88 -1.33
C VAL A 153 -6.02 7.43 -1.92
N HIS A 154 -5.20 6.56 -2.51
CA HIS A 154 -3.93 6.95 -3.12
C HIS A 154 -3.84 6.47 -4.57
N THR A 155 -3.31 7.30 -5.46
CA THR A 155 -3.08 6.93 -6.87
C THR A 155 -1.59 6.99 -7.17
N TYR A 156 -1.03 5.84 -7.53
CA TYR A 156 0.38 5.71 -7.87
C TYR A 156 0.65 6.24 -9.28
N ALA A 157 1.80 6.89 -9.47
CA ALA A 157 2.21 7.40 -10.78
C ALA A 157 2.80 6.32 -11.71
N ALA A 158 3.31 5.23 -11.15
CA ALA A 158 3.90 4.12 -11.89
C ALA A 158 3.45 2.77 -11.33
N ALA A 159 3.38 1.77 -12.21
CA ALA A 159 3.13 0.40 -11.79
C ALA A 159 4.36 -0.18 -11.08
N GLY A 160 4.15 -1.08 -10.14
CA GLY A 160 5.24 -1.68 -9.36
C GLY A 160 4.76 -2.23 -8.03
N ASP A 161 5.69 -2.73 -7.22
CA ASP A 161 5.41 -3.15 -5.85
C ASP A 161 5.83 -2.05 -4.87
N TYR A 162 4.88 -1.62 -4.02
CA TYR A 162 5.09 -0.58 -3.01
C TYR A 162 4.79 -1.13 -1.63
N THR A 163 5.64 -0.79 -0.66
CA THR A 163 5.43 -1.15 0.75
C THR A 163 4.69 -0.03 1.45
N VAL A 164 3.39 -0.21 1.67
CA VAL A 164 2.57 0.76 2.39
C VAL A 164 2.72 0.52 3.89
N THR A 165 3.05 1.55 4.64
CA THR A 165 3.20 1.51 6.09
C THR A 165 2.21 2.43 6.76
N LEU A 166 1.43 1.90 7.70
CA LEU A 166 0.58 2.66 8.60
C LEU A 166 1.26 2.72 9.96
N ASN A 167 1.64 3.92 10.39
CA ASN A 167 2.13 4.23 11.73
C ASN A 167 1.00 4.87 12.54
N VAL A 168 0.79 4.40 13.76
CA VAL A 168 -0.28 4.89 14.63
C VAL A 168 0.24 5.19 16.02
N THR A 169 -0.33 6.22 16.62
CA THR A 169 -0.08 6.58 18.03
C THR A 169 -1.41 6.62 18.77
N GLY A 170 -1.41 6.10 19.99
CA GLY A 170 -2.57 6.11 20.87
C GLY A 170 -2.42 7.15 21.97
N ALA A 171 -3.20 6.95 23.04
CA ALA A 171 -3.19 7.84 24.19
C ALA A 171 -1.80 8.00 24.82
N ALA A 172 -1.57 9.11 25.52
CA ALA A 172 -0.31 9.37 26.20
C ALA A 172 0.07 8.22 27.14
N GLY A 173 1.31 7.73 27.03
CA GLY A 173 1.80 6.57 27.79
C GLY A 173 1.57 5.21 27.11
N SER A 174 0.89 5.18 25.95
CA SER A 174 0.86 4.01 25.07
C SER A 174 2.14 3.87 24.24
N ASN A 175 2.39 2.65 23.75
CA ASN A 175 3.44 2.40 22.77
C ASN A 175 2.91 2.59 21.35
N PRO A 176 3.62 3.29 20.45
CA PRO A 176 3.21 3.38 19.06
C PRO A 176 3.20 2.01 18.39
N SER A 177 2.39 1.87 17.34
CA SER A 177 2.29 0.64 16.57
C SER A 177 2.44 0.93 15.09
N SER A 178 2.92 -0.05 14.34
CA SER A 178 3.02 0.05 12.89
C SER A 178 2.71 -1.28 12.22
N VAL A 179 2.19 -1.20 10.99
CA VAL A 179 1.95 -2.36 10.14
C VAL A 179 2.27 -1.99 8.69
N SER A 180 2.89 -2.91 7.97
CA SER A 180 3.20 -2.73 6.55
C SER A 180 2.57 -3.82 5.71
N LYS A 181 2.06 -3.47 4.53
CA LYS A 181 1.58 -4.41 3.50
C LYS A 181 2.10 -3.99 2.13
N THR A 182 2.44 -4.96 1.29
CA THR A 182 2.78 -4.70 -0.11
C THR A 182 1.50 -4.54 -0.92
N VAL A 183 1.46 -3.50 -1.75
CA VAL A 183 0.47 -3.29 -2.80
C VAL A 183 1.18 -3.30 -4.15
N SER A 184 0.49 -3.78 -5.18
CA SER A 184 1.07 -3.88 -6.53
C SER A 184 0.18 -3.16 -7.55
N PRO A 185 0.14 -1.82 -7.61
CA PRO A 185 -0.62 -1.07 -8.59
C PRO A 185 -0.22 -1.45 -10.02
N SER A 186 -1.19 -1.45 -10.93
CA SER A 186 -0.94 -1.80 -12.33
C SER A 186 -1.76 -0.91 -13.24
N GLU A 187 -1.23 -0.59 -14.41
CA GLU A 187 -1.95 0.18 -15.41
C GLU A 187 -3.20 -0.58 -15.89
N VAL A 188 -4.16 0.18 -16.43
CA VAL A 188 -5.32 -0.40 -17.12
C VAL A 188 -4.81 -1.22 -18.33
N PRO A 189 -5.28 -2.46 -18.53
CA PRO A 189 -4.89 -3.24 -19.68
C PRO A 189 -5.48 -2.65 -20.96
N PHE A 190 -4.69 -2.66 -22.01
CA PHE A 190 -5.14 -2.35 -23.36
C PHE A 190 -6.18 -3.35 -23.86
N THR A 191 -7.29 -2.84 -24.39
CA THR A 191 -8.36 -3.59 -25.05
C THR A 191 -8.26 -3.38 -26.57
N ALA A 192 -8.43 -4.44 -27.36
CA ALA A 192 -8.33 -4.35 -28.81
C ALA A 192 -9.48 -3.54 -29.43
N ILE A 193 -9.13 -2.60 -30.31
CA ILE A 193 -10.04 -1.98 -31.26
C ILE A 193 -10.00 -2.79 -32.56
N ALA A 194 -11.17 -3.12 -33.09
CA ALA A 194 -11.26 -3.87 -34.34
C ALA A 194 -10.69 -3.06 -35.51
N ILE A 195 -9.69 -3.63 -36.17
CA ILE A 195 -9.20 -3.23 -37.50
C ILE A 195 -9.58 -4.35 -38.47
N GLU A 196 -10.27 -3.99 -39.55
CA GLU A 196 -10.57 -4.89 -40.65
C GLU A 196 -9.29 -5.22 -41.42
N ASN A 197 -9.02 -6.52 -41.61
CA ASN A 197 -7.89 -7.02 -42.41
C ASN A 197 -6.53 -6.38 -42.03
N GLY A 198 -6.23 -6.29 -40.74
CA GLY A 198 -4.96 -5.75 -40.23
C GLY A 198 -3.73 -6.60 -40.58
N ASP A 199 -3.95 -7.84 -41.00
CA ASP A 199 -2.97 -8.80 -41.51
C ASP A 199 -2.85 -8.79 -43.05
N PHE A 200 -3.49 -7.81 -43.71
CA PHE A 200 -3.39 -7.55 -45.15
C PHE A 200 -3.62 -8.80 -46.04
N GLN A 201 -4.50 -9.71 -45.60
CA GLN A 201 -4.80 -10.92 -46.34
C GLN A 201 -5.52 -10.60 -47.64
N LEU A 202 -5.17 -11.34 -48.69
CA LEU A 202 -5.77 -11.18 -50.02
C LEU A 202 -6.90 -12.19 -50.27
N PRO A 203 -7.88 -11.87 -51.14
CA PRO A 203 -8.82 -12.85 -51.67
C PRO A 203 -8.07 -13.99 -52.36
N GLY A 204 -8.67 -15.20 -52.35
CA GLY A 204 -8.05 -16.51 -52.66
C GLY A 204 -7.33 -16.72 -54.01
N THR A 205 -7.07 -15.68 -54.80
CA THR A 205 -6.17 -15.66 -55.97
C THR A 205 -4.77 -15.14 -55.67
N GLY A 206 -4.49 -14.64 -54.46
CA GLY A 206 -3.15 -14.17 -54.04
C GLY A 206 -2.66 -12.92 -54.76
N LYS A 207 -3.55 -12.23 -55.50
CA LYS A 207 -3.31 -10.95 -56.15
C LYS A 207 -4.58 -10.13 -56.07
N ILE A 208 -4.44 -8.85 -55.71
CA ILE A 208 -5.50 -7.85 -55.86
C ILE A 208 -5.53 -7.45 -57.35
N PRO A 209 -6.71 -7.27 -57.97
CA PRO A 209 -6.80 -6.69 -59.31
C PRO A 209 -6.03 -5.36 -59.38
N ASN A 210 -5.35 -5.07 -60.49
CA ASN A 210 -4.67 -3.78 -60.64
C ASN A 210 -5.62 -2.62 -60.30
N TRP A 211 -5.12 -1.63 -59.55
CA TRP A 211 -5.82 -0.40 -59.18
C TRP A 211 -6.92 -0.55 -58.10
N GLU A 212 -6.98 -1.68 -57.39
CA GLU A 212 -7.83 -1.85 -56.21
C GLU A 212 -7.02 -1.74 -54.90
N THR A 213 -7.69 -1.33 -53.82
CA THR A 213 -7.09 -1.28 -52.47
C THR A 213 -7.28 -2.61 -51.75
N VAL A 214 -6.42 -2.88 -50.77
CA VAL A 214 -6.55 -4.04 -49.89
C VAL A 214 -7.91 -4.01 -49.19
N PRO A 215 -8.67 -5.13 -49.13
CA PRO A 215 -9.96 -5.16 -48.42
C PRO A 215 -9.84 -4.61 -47.00
N GLY A 216 -10.81 -3.83 -46.55
CA GLY A 216 -10.79 -3.14 -45.26
C GLY A 216 -9.98 -1.83 -45.22
N TRP A 217 -9.22 -1.52 -46.26
CA TRP A 217 -8.39 -0.32 -46.34
C TRP A 217 -8.79 0.58 -47.51
N SER A 218 -8.66 1.89 -47.31
CA SER A 218 -8.91 2.93 -48.30
C SER A 218 -7.61 3.65 -48.67
N SER A 219 -7.58 4.28 -49.84
CA SER A 219 -6.46 5.13 -50.28
C SER A 219 -6.99 6.33 -51.06
N ASP A 220 -6.37 7.49 -50.88
CA ASP A 220 -6.74 8.71 -51.59
C ASP A 220 -6.16 8.76 -53.02
N THR A 221 -5.22 7.87 -53.34
CA THR A 221 -4.62 7.77 -54.67
C THR A 221 -4.96 6.42 -55.30
N GLN A 222 -5.52 6.43 -56.51
CA GLN A 222 -6.08 5.23 -57.18
C GLN A 222 -5.03 4.21 -57.66
N VAL A 223 -3.76 4.29 -57.24
CA VAL A 223 -2.64 3.56 -57.86
C VAL A 223 -1.96 2.64 -56.87
N ASN A 224 -2.70 1.70 -56.29
CA ASN A 224 -2.08 0.66 -55.47
C ASN A 224 -1.90 -0.60 -56.33
N ASP A 225 -0.66 -0.98 -56.61
CA ASP A 225 -0.35 -2.40 -56.87
C ASP A 225 -0.06 -3.01 -55.51
N SER A 226 -1.11 -3.55 -54.88
CA SER A 226 -0.96 -4.35 -53.67
C SER A 226 -0.90 -5.80 -54.06
N GLY A 227 0.26 -6.43 -53.85
CA GLY A 227 0.47 -7.85 -54.10
C GLY A 227 1.03 -8.56 -52.87
N VAL A 228 1.26 -9.86 -53.06
CA VAL A 228 1.89 -10.76 -52.08
C VAL A 228 3.07 -11.39 -52.80
N ASP A 229 4.27 -11.34 -52.21
CA ASP A 229 5.43 -12.06 -52.74
C ASP A 229 5.80 -13.24 -51.81
N GLY A 230 5.15 -14.38 -52.03
CA GLY A 230 5.43 -15.64 -51.36
C GLY A 230 5.18 -15.65 -49.84
N PRO A 231 5.06 -16.85 -49.23
CA PRO A 231 5.08 -16.95 -47.78
C PRO A 231 6.45 -16.50 -47.27
N ASP A 232 6.48 -15.79 -46.14
CA ASP A 232 7.70 -15.66 -45.36
C ASP A 232 8.23 -17.05 -44.94
N GLY A 233 9.40 -17.10 -44.30
CA GLY A 233 9.97 -18.34 -43.77
C GLY A 233 9.08 -19.10 -42.76
N ASN A 234 7.92 -18.53 -42.37
CA ASN A 234 6.96 -19.05 -41.41
C ASN A 234 5.59 -19.40 -42.02
N GLY A 235 5.39 -19.20 -43.33
CA GLY A 235 4.13 -19.53 -44.01
C GLY A 235 3.08 -18.41 -44.04
N ASN A 236 3.42 -17.21 -43.59
CA ASN A 236 2.51 -16.06 -43.58
C ASN A 236 2.60 -15.27 -44.88
N PHE A 237 1.44 -14.86 -45.41
CA PHE A 237 1.34 -14.00 -46.58
C PHE A 237 1.31 -12.54 -46.14
N TRP A 238 2.20 -11.72 -46.67
CA TRP A 238 2.31 -10.28 -46.37
C TRP A 238 1.89 -9.45 -47.59
N GLY A 239 1.24 -8.31 -47.34
CA GLY A 239 0.86 -7.34 -48.38
C GLY A 239 1.89 -6.23 -48.53
N TYR A 240 2.24 -5.85 -49.76
CA TYR A 240 3.03 -4.64 -50.02
C TYR A 240 2.17 -3.50 -50.57
N LEU A 241 2.55 -2.25 -50.28
CA LEU A 241 1.94 -1.06 -50.88
C LEU A 241 2.87 -0.50 -51.96
N TRP A 242 2.40 -0.45 -53.21
CA TRP A 242 3.12 0.18 -54.32
C TRP A 242 2.36 1.38 -54.86
N ASN A 243 2.89 2.59 -54.63
CA ASN A 243 2.37 3.83 -55.23
C ASN A 243 3.40 4.98 -55.15
N LYS A 244 3.17 6.05 -55.92
CA LYS A 244 3.86 7.35 -55.84
C LYS A 244 3.65 8.05 -54.50
N GLU A 245 2.49 7.84 -53.87
CA GLU A 245 2.22 8.18 -52.46
C GLU A 245 1.59 6.95 -51.77
N PRO A 246 2.43 6.03 -51.26
CA PRO A 246 1.99 4.74 -50.73
C PRO A 246 1.38 4.89 -49.34
N GLU A 247 0.12 5.35 -49.31
CA GLU A 247 -0.67 5.46 -48.08
C GLU A 247 -1.99 4.68 -48.14
N VAL A 248 -2.32 4.07 -47.00
CA VAL A 248 -3.61 3.43 -46.74
C VAL A 248 -4.15 3.89 -45.40
N TYR A 249 -5.48 3.92 -45.28
CA TYR A 249 -6.13 4.28 -44.03
C TYR A 249 -7.41 3.49 -43.79
N GLN A 250 -7.80 3.44 -42.52
CA GLN A 250 -9.04 2.83 -42.07
C GLN A 250 -9.67 3.67 -40.96
N LEU A 251 -10.99 3.82 -41.00
CA LEU A 251 -11.77 4.46 -39.95
C LEU A 251 -12.47 3.38 -39.13
N THR A 252 -12.20 3.33 -37.82
CA THR A 252 -12.76 2.32 -36.91
C THR A 252 -14.15 2.74 -36.42
N ASN A 253 -14.86 1.83 -35.74
CA ASN A 253 -16.13 2.15 -35.08
C ASN A 253 -15.95 2.74 -33.66
N HIS A 254 -14.70 2.89 -33.19
CA HIS A 254 -14.42 3.45 -31.87
C HIS A 254 -14.67 4.95 -31.85
N VAL A 255 -15.46 5.41 -30.88
CA VAL A 255 -15.69 6.84 -30.60
C VAL A 255 -14.77 7.24 -29.46
N ILE A 256 -13.93 8.23 -29.71
CA ILE A 256 -12.87 8.65 -28.80
C ILE A 256 -13.48 9.25 -27.53
N ALA A 257 -13.10 8.71 -26.37
CA ALA A 257 -13.45 9.27 -25.07
C ALA A 257 -12.30 10.10 -24.48
N GLU A 258 -12.63 10.93 -23.49
CA GLU A 258 -11.64 11.76 -22.79
C GLU A 258 -10.68 10.88 -21.97
N GLY A 259 -9.38 11.17 -22.06
CA GLY A 259 -8.34 10.47 -21.30
C GLY A 259 -7.92 9.11 -21.86
N GLU A 260 -8.47 8.67 -23.00
CA GLU A 260 -8.07 7.41 -23.63
C GLU A 260 -6.61 7.46 -24.11
N GLU A 261 -5.91 6.35 -23.93
CA GLU A 261 -4.59 6.12 -24.50
C GLU A 261 -4.69 5.02 -25.56
N TYR A 262 -4.01 5.22 -26.68
CA TYR A 262 -3.99 4.28 -27.79
C TYR A 262 -2.63 3.66 -27.97
N LYS A 263 -2.63 2.38 -28.33
CA LYS A 263 -1.43 1.65 -28.72
C LYS A 263 -1.63 1.00 -30.08
N ILE A 264 -0.63 1.14 -30.95
CA ILE A 264 -0.54 0.44 -32.22
C ILE A 264 0.61 -0.56 -32.12
N THR A 265 0.39 -1.78 -32.62
CA THR A 265 1.48 -2.71 -32.91
C THR A 265 1.39 -3.15 -34.36
N LEU A 266 2.52 -3.27 -35.04
CA LEU A 266 2.57 -3.76 -36.41
C LEU A 266 3.93 -4.37 -36.76
N ASP A 267 3.95 -5.11 -37.86
CA ASP A 267 5.16 -5.58 -38.51
C ASP A 267 5.37 -4.83 -39.83
N ALA A 268 6.62 -4.51 -40.15
CA ALA A 268 6.99 -3.83 -41.38
C ALA A 268 8.29 -4.37 -41.98
N TRP A 269 8.35 -4.53 -43.30
CA TRP A 269 9.54 -5.03 -44.02
C TRP A 269 9.79 -4.27 -45.33
N ASP A 270 11.05 -4.32 -45.78
CA ASP A 270 11.44 -3.76 -47.09
C ASP A 270 10.96 -4.69 -48.20
N ALA A 271 10.18 -4.16 -49.13
CA ALA A 271 9.56 -4.96 -50.19
C ALA A 271 10.45 -5.10 -51.44
N TRP A 272 11.32 -4.13 -51.75
CA TRP A 272 12.11 -4.18 -52.99
C TRP A 272 13.31 -3.22 -52.98
N SER A 273 14.13 -3.26 -51.94
CA SER A 273 15.34 -2.45 -51.78
C SER A 273 15.07 -0.94 -51.76
N GLY A 274 14.89 -0.41 -50.55
CA GLY A 274 14.91 1.02 -50.29
C GLY A 274 13.89 1.52 -49.27
N GLY A 275 13.02 0.69 -48.72
CA GLY A 275 12.25 1.11 -47.56
C GLY A 275 13.16 1.37 -46.35
N ASP A 276 13.38 2.63 -45.99
CA ASP A 276 14.18 2.98 -44.79
C ASP A 276 13.27 3.33 -43.60
N ASN A 277 12.16 4.03 -43.84
CA ASN A 277 11.24 4.46 -42.80
C ASN A 277 9.79 4.59 -43.29
N PHE A 278 8.85 4.63 -42.35
CA PHE A 278 7.43 4.82 -42.62
C PHE A 278 6.78 5.64 -41.51
N THR A 279 5.58 6.13 -41.78
CA THR A 279 4.76 6.86 -40.81
C THR A 279 3.48 6.12 -40.47
N VAL A 280 3.13 6.16 -39.18
CA VAL A 280 1.82 5.76 -38.66
C VAL A 280 1.16 7.00 -38.10
N THR A 281 -0.03 7.29 -38.60
CA THR A 281 -0.83 8.43 -38.14
C THR A 281 -2.12 7.92 -37.52
N LEU A 282 -2.34 8.25 -36.25
CA LEU A 282 -3.69 8.21 -35.68
C LEU A 282 -4.39 9.51 -36.00
N TYR A 283 -5.64 9.40 -36.43
CA TYR A 283 -6.48 10.54 -36.75
C TYR A 283 -7.89 10.32 -36.19
N TYR A 284 -8.67 11.38 -36.16
CA TYR A 284 -10.09 11.33 -35.88
C TYR A 284 -10.90 11.96 -37.02
N ASN A 285 -12.15 11.55 -37.13
CA ASN A 285 -13.09 12.07 -38.12
C ASN A 285 -14.44 12.37 -37.43
N ASN A 286 -14.96 13.57 -37.63
CA ASN A 286 -16.19 14.03 -36.99
C ASN A 286 -17.47 13.70 -37.80
N GLY A 287 -17.36 12.82 -38.78
CA GLY A 287 -18.42 12.50 -39.76
C GLY A 287 -18.46 13.45 -40.96
N ASP A 288 -17.49 14.35 -41.08
CA ASP A 288 -17.34 15.31 -42.18
C ASP A 288 -16.45 14.81 -43.32
N GLY A 289 -15.85 13.62 -43.16
CA GLY A 289 -14.91 13.05 -44.12
C GLY A 289 -13.49 13.61 -44.01
N ILE A 290 -13.22 14.52 -43.07
CA ILE A 290 -11.90 15.12 -42.86
C ILE A 290 -11.14 14.31 -41.81
N ARG A 291 -9.90 13.93 -42.16
CA ARG A 291 -8.97 13.24 -41.25
C ARG A 291 -8.18 14.28 -40.47
N GLN A 292 -8.47 14.43 -39.18
CA GLN A 292 -7.75 15.35 -38.30
C GLN A 292 -6.72 14.56 -37.48
N VAL A 293 -5.45 14.96 -37.56
CA VAL A 293 -4.35 14.23 -36.92
C VAL A 293 -4.45 14.31 -35.41
N ILE A 294 -4.32 13.15 -34.75
CA ILE A 294 -4.05 13.06 -33.32
C ILE A 294 -2.54 13.10 -33.12
N GLU A 295 -1.83 12.16 -33.74
CA GLU A 295 -0.37 12.04 -33.67
C GLU A 295 0.14 11.30 -34.92
N THR A 296 1.32 11.68 -35.41
CA THR A 296 2.04 10.99 -36.48
C THR A 296 3.39 10.56 -35.95
N HIS A 297 3.65 9.25 -35.97
CA HIS A 297 4.93 8.68 -35.58
C HIS A 297 5.71 8.20 -36.81
N THR A 298 7.01 8.52 -36.88
CA THR A 298 7.91 8.00 -37.91
C THR A 298 8.77 6.88 -37.33
N PHE A 299 8.66 5.69 -37.91
CA PHE A 299 9.56 4.57 -37.61
C PHE A 299 10.76 4.63 -38.54
N GLU A 300 11.94 4.95 -38.00
CA GLU A 300 13.20 5.05 -38.76
C GLU A 300 13.82 3.70 -39.14
N THR A 301 13.20 2.60 -38.71
CA THR A 301 13.64 1.23 -38.99
C THR A 301 12.44 0.32 -39.20
N LEU A 302 12.62 -0.70 -40.03
CA LEU A 302 11.65 -1.77 -40.26
C LEU A 302 11.91 -2.95 -39.31
N GLY A 303 10.89 -3.76 -39.04
CA GLY A 303 10.98 -4.89 -38.13
C GLY A 303 9.63 -5.44 -37.70
N THR A 304 9.67 -6.44 -36.83
CA THR A 304 8.48 -7.06 -36.22
C THR A 304 8.22 -6.54 -34.81
N GLY A 305 6.97 -6.46 -34.39
CA GLY A 305 6.58 -6.01 -33.05
C GLY A 305 6.87 -4.54 -32.81
N LEU A 306 6.82 -3.72 -33.87
CA LEU A 306 6.97 -2.28 -33.75
C LEU A 306 5.77 -1.71 -32.98
N GLU A 307 6.03 -0.83 -32.01
CA GLU A 307 5.02 -0.29 -31.10
C GLU A 307 5.06 1.24 -31.10
N PHE A 308 3.87 1.83 -31.05
CA PHE A 308 3.67 3.26 -30.87
C PHE A 308 2.49 3.51 -29.95
N VAL A 309 2.65 4.40 -28.96
CA VAL A 309 1.63 4.75 -27.96
C VAL A 309 1.41 6.26 -27.97
N THR A 310 0.16 6.69 -27.87
CA THR A 310 -0.19 8.12 -27.82
C THR A 310 -1.53 8.35 -27.10
N MET A 311 -1.70 9.55 -26.55
CA MET A 311 -2.94 9.96 -25.87
C MET A 311 -3.93 10.56 -26.86
N ALA A 312 -5.22 10.37 -26.59
CA ALA A 312 -6.26 11.18 -27.18
C ALA A 312 -6.03 12.67 -26.86
N THR A 313 -6.35 13.54 -27.82
CA THR A 313 -6.38 14.99 -27.58
C THR A 313 -7.79 15.43 -27.25
N SER A 314 -7.94 16.53 -26.50
CA SER A 314 -9.26 17.09 -26.19
C SER A 314 -10.10 17.41 -27.44
N ALA A 315 -9.44 17.77 -28.55
CA ALA A 315 -10.09 18.03 -29.84
C ALA A 315 -10.61 16.76 -30.53
N SER A 316 -10.01 15.60 -30.24
CA SER A 316 -10.39 14.32 -30.84
C SER A 316 -11.62 13.67 -30.19
N VAL A 317 -12.00 14.10 -28.98
CA VAL A 317 -13.11 13.55 -28.20
C VAL A 317 -14.44 13.64 -28.96
N GLY A 318 -15.16 12.52 -29.03
CA GLY A 318 -16.42 12.38 -29.78
C GLY A 318 -16.24 12.08 -31.27
N GLY A 319 -15.03 12.24 -31.82
CA GLY A 319 -14.68 11.81 -33.18
C GLY A 319 -14.53 10.29 -33.28
N ARG A 320 -14.64 9.75 -34.49
CA ARG A 320 -14.30 8.35 -34.77
C ARG A 320 -12.81 8.20 -35.00
N LEU A 321 -12.19 7.25 -34.30
CA LEU A 321 -10.76 6.96 -34.40
C LEU A 321 -10.44 6.26 -35.73
N GLY A 322 -9.35 6.67 -36.37
CA GLY A 322 -8.81 6.03 -37.56
C GLY A 322 -7.30 5.93 -37.53
N ILE A 323 -6.78 5.03 -38.35
CA ILE A 323 -5.35 4.77 -38.52
C ILE A 323 -4.97 4.94 -39.99
N GLN A 324 -3.82 5.53 -40.23
CA GLN A 324 -3.19 5.67 -41.54
C GLN A 324 -1.75 5.15 -41.46
N LEU A 325 -1.37 4.38 -42.48
CA LEU A 325 -0.01 3.91 -42.70
C LEU A 325 0.50 4.54 -43.98
N LYS A 326 1.71 5.06 -43.97
CA LYS A 326 2.33 5.68 -45.14
C LYS A 326 3.79 5.30 -45.23
N ALA A 327 4.18 4.64 -46.31
CA ALA A 327 5.61 4.45 -46.59
C ALA A 327 6.21 5.79 -47.07
N ASN A 328 7.35 6.16 -46.52
CA ASN A 328 7.97 7.43 -46.87
C ASN A 328 8.83 7.28 -48.12
N ALA A 329 8.85 8.30 -48.97
CA ALA A 329 9.64 8.31 -50.18
C ALA A 329 11.14 8.39 -49.87
N ILE A 330 11.94 7.59 -50.57
CA ILE A 330 13.40 7.69 -50.53
C ILE A 330 13.80 8.88 -51.37
N GLY A 331 14.39 9.88 -50.73
CA GLY A 331 15.04 10.94 -51.48
C GLY A 331 16.13 10.32 -52.37
N ASN A 332 16.08 10.62 -53.67
CA ASN A 332 17.20 10.58 -54.63
C ASN A 332 17.30 9.40 -55.64
N LEU A 333 16.19 8.80 -56.11
CA LEU A 333 16.20 7.80 -57.20
C LEU A 333 15.36 8.15 -58.45
N GLY A 334 15.18 9.44 -58.78
CA GLY A 334 14.55 9.84 -60.05
C GLY A 334 13.11 9.31 -60.22
N TRP A 335 12.81 8.56 -61.30
CA TRP A 335 11.47 8.01 -61.59
C TRP A 335 11.02 6.89 -60.62
N LEU A 336 11.87 6.51 -59.65
CA LEU A 336 11.63 5.48 -58.62
C LEU A 336 11.52 6.09 -57.21
N ASN A 337 10.91 7.26 -57.06
CA ASN A 337 10.70 7.94 -55.77
C ASN A 337 9.63 7.28 -54.87
N ASN A 338 9.33 6.00 -55.05
CA ASN A 338 8.30 5.32 -54.29
C ASN A 338 8.98 4.64 -53.08
N GLY A 339 8.46 4.88 -51.87
CA GLY A 339 8.86 4.11 -50.69
C GLY A 339 8.36 2.67 -50.80
N TRP A 340 9.18 1.70 -50.37
CA TRP A 340 8.88 0.26 -50.48
C TRP A 340 8.72 -0.35 -49.08
N THR A 341 7.53 -0.24 -48.50
CA THR A 341 7.25 -0.84 -47.18
C THR A 341 6.05 -1.75 -47.26
N ALA A 342 6.25 -3.01 -46.86
CA ALA A 342 5.18 -3.97 -46.61
C ALA A 342 4.75 -3.86 -45.15
N PHE A 343 3.45 -4.04 -44.89
CA PHE A 343 2.85 -3.99 -43.56
C PHE A 343 2.10 -5.28 -43.28
N ASP A 344 2.12 -5.73 -42.03
CA ASP A 344 1.36 -6.88 -41.54
C ASP A 344 1.03 -6.71 -40.06
N ASN A 345 0.12 -7.55 -39.55
CA ASN A 345 -0.17 -7.73 -38.13
C ASN A 345 -0.52 -6.42 -37.41
N VAL A 346 -1.18 -5.50 -38.11
CA VAL A 346 -1.58 -4.20 -37.58
C VAL A 346 -2.70 -4.39 -36.59
N LYS A 347 -2.44 -4.00 -35.35
CA LYS A 347 -3.39 -4.03 -34.23
C LYS A 347 -3.43 -2.66 -33.58
N LEU A 348 -4.64 -2.29 -33.15
CA LEU A 348 -4.90 -1.06 -32.42
C LEU A 348 -5.59 -1.42 -31.11
N PHE A 349 -5.19 -0.74 -30.04
CA PHE A 349 -5.71 -0.95 -28.71
C PHE A 349 -6.01 0.38 -28.04
N VAL A 350 -6.90 0.34 -27.03
CA VAL A 350 -7.27 1.48 -26.17
C VAL A 350 -7.29 1.07 -24.71
N ARG A 351 -7.02 2.00 -23.79
CA ARG A 351 -7.25 1.82 -22.36
C ARG A 351 -7.75 3.09 -21.68
#